data_AF-A0A6B3GWB9-F1
#
_entry.id   AF-A0A6B3GWB9-F1
#
_cell.length_a   1.000
_cell.length_b   1.000
_cell.length_c   1.000
_cell.angle_alpha   90.00
_cell.angle_beta   90.00
_cell.angle_gamma   90.00
#
_symmetry.space_group_name_H-M   'P 1'
#
loop_
_entity.id
_entity.type
_entity.pdbx_description
1 polymer ?
#
loop_
_entity_poly.entity_id
_entity_poly.type
_entity_poly.pdbx_seq_one_letter_code
_entity_poly.pdbx_strand_id
1 'polypeptide(L)'
;VDLPGSTDASVKKIVGTVRECGAGDRAYYCASADAMLRVRAADPAAEIALTWTTLAPPRPVLLEAVKPRWLNYRFGLVSRELADRAHRDGLLVSAWTADTKRTMRRLIERGVDSITTNRIDTLHKLRSNSPAPRAS
;
A
#
# COMPACT_ATOMS: atom_id res chain seq x y z
N VAL A 1 2.14 7.93 -5.02
CA VAL A 1 1.77 9.35 -4.81
C VAL A 1 0.79 9.41 -3.65
N ASP A 2 1.17 10.07 -2.56
CA ASP A 2 0.31 10.25 -1.39
C ASP A 2 -0.62 11.46 -1.58
N LEU A 3 -1.91 11.30 -1.30
CA LEU A 3 -2.96 12.28 -1.60
C LEU A 3 -3.82 12.67 -0.38
N PRO A 4 -3.23 13.04 0.78
CA PRO A 4 -4.00 13.41 1.96
C PRO A 4 -4.84 14.66 1.70
N GLY A 5 -6.13 14.62 2.08
CA GLY A 5 -7.02 15.78 1.96
C GLY A 5 -7.31 16.21 0.51
N SER A 6 -7.11 15.33 -0.47
CA SER A 6 -7.31 15.67 -1.88
C SER A 6 -8.76 16.00 -2.23
N THR A 7 -8.95 16.96 -3.14
CA THR A 7 -10.25 17.29 -3.74
C THR A 7 -10.36 16.70 -5.14
N ASP A 8 -11.55 16.69 -5.72
CA ASP A 8 -11.74 16.21 -7.10
C ASP A 8 -10.86 16.97 -8.11
N ALA A 9 -10.71 18.29 -7.92
CA ALA A 9 -9.88 19.13 -8.76
C ALA A 9 -8.39 18.80 -8.63
N SER A 10 -7.90 18.59 -7.40
CA SER A 10 -6.49 18.25 -7.19
C SER A 10 -6.18 16.83 -7.70
N VAL A 11 -7.08 15.86 -7.49
CA VAL A 11 -6.92 14.50 -8.03
C VAL A 11 -6.85 14.52 -9.55
N LYS A 12 -7.79 15.19 -10.23
CA LYS A 12 -7.77 15.30 -11.70
C LYS A 12 -6.47 15.89 -12.21
N LYS A 13 -5.98 16.97 -11.58
CA LYS A 13 -4.70 17.60 -11.94
C LYS A 13 -3.53 16.64 -11.76
N ILE A 14 -3.44 15.97 -10.60
CA ILE A 14 -2.32 15.09 -10.27
C ILE A 14 -2.31 13.85 -11.17
N VAL A 15 -3.45 13.22 -11.40
CA VAL A 15 -3.60 12.11 -12.35
C VAL A 15 -3.21 12.55 -13.77
N GLY A 16 -3.67 13.73 -14.19
CA GLY A 16 -3.28 14.34 -15.48
C GLY A 16 -1.77 14.48 -15.60
N THR A 17 -1.10 15.04 -14.59
CA THR A 17 0.36 15.19 -14.58
C THR A 17 1.08 13.83 -14.64
N VAL A 18 0.63 12.82 -13.90
CA VAL A 18 1.24 11.47 -13.96
C VAL A 18 1.12 10.88 -15.37
N ARG A 19 -0.01 11.10 -16.04
CA ARG A 19 -0.24 10.65 -17.41
C ARG A 19 0.63 11.41 -18.41
N GLU A 20 0.72 12.73 -18.31
CA GLU A 20 1.58 13.58 -19.14
C GLU A 20 3.06 13.19 -19.00
N CYS A 21 3.49 12.76 -17.82
CA CYS A 21 4.83 12.23 -17.59
C CYS A 21 5.05 10.80 -18.11
N GLY A 22 4.04 10.13 -18.67
CA GLY A 22 4.14 8.73 -19.10
C GLY A 22 4.50 7.78 -17.95
N ALA A 23 4.00 8.05 -16.74
CA ALA A 23 4.37 7.33 -15.52
C ALA A 23 3.23 6.48 -14.94
N GLY A 24 2.10 6.35 -15.64
CA GLY A 24 0.91 5.67 -15.14
C GLY A 24 1.13 4.19 -14.79
N ASP A 25 2.05 3.52 -15.48
CA ASP A 25 2.45 2.13 -15.26
C ASP A 25 3.44 1.95 -14.09
N ARG A 26 4.02 3.06 -13.60
CA ARG A 26 5.05 3.08 -12.55
C ARG A 26 4.59 3.85 -11.32
N ALA A 27 3.36 4.35 -11.31
CA ALA A 27 2.78 5.12 -10.24
C ALA A 27 1.59 4.38 -9.63
N TYR A 28 1.57 4.29 -8.31
CA TYR A 28 0.37 3.95 -7.56
C TYR A 28 0.04 5.07 -6.59
N TYR A 29 -1.24 5.20 -6.26
CA TYR A 29 -1.77 6.26 -5.40
C TYR A 29 -2.14 5.70 -4.03
N CYS A 30 -1.92 6.47 -2.96
CA CYS A 30 -2.36 6.11 -1.63
C CYS A 30 -2.99 7.29 -0.92
N ALA A 31 -4.06 7.02 -0.17
CA ALA A 31 -4.75 7.93 0.75
C ALA A 31 -5.96 7.18 1.36
N SER A 32 -6.85 7.91 2.03
CA SER A 32 -8.14 7.43 2.53
C SER A 32 -9.07 6.93 1.41
N ALA A 33 -10.13 6.23 1.81
CA ALA A 33 -11.14 5.66 0.92
C ALA A 33 -11.78 6.69 -0.02
N ASP A 34 -12.13 7.87 0.51
CA ASP A 34 -12.76 8.94 -0.27
C ASP A 34 -11.83 9.50 -1.34
N ALA A 35 -10.54 9.69 -1.04
CA ALA A 35 -9.54 10.11 -2.01
C ALA A 35 -9.32 9.02 -3.09
N MET A 36 -9.30 7.74 -2.70
CA MET A 36 -9.11 6.64 -3.64
C MET A 36 -10.32 6.41 -4.55
N LEU A 37 -11.54 6.70 -4.09
CA LEU A 37 -12.72 6.74 -4.96
C LEU A 37 -12.60 7.83 -6.02
N ARG A 38 -12.07 9.02 -5.66
CA ARG A 38 -11.80 10.10 -6.63
C ARG A 38 -10.74 9.69 -7.65
N VAL A 39 -9.66 9.05 -7.19
CA VAL A 39 -8.62 8.54 -8.10
C VAL A 39 -9.21 7.52 -9.07
N ARG A 40 -9.97 6.53 -8.57
CA ARG A 40 -10.61 5.53 -9.42
C ARG A 40 -11.55 6.15 -10.46
N ALA A 41 -12.28 7.20 -10.09
CA ALA A 41 -13.15 7.94 -11.01
C ALA A 41 -12.35 8.74 -12.06
N ALA A 42 -11.20 9.31 -11.69
CA ALA A 42 -10.33 10.07 -12.59
C ALA A 42 -9.45 9.17 -13.50
N ASP A 43 -9.14 7.96 -13.04
CA ASP A 43 -8.37 6.96 -13.76
C ASP A 43 -8.83 5.52 -13.41
N PRO A 44 -9.64 4.90 -14.29
CA PRO A 44 -10.11 3.54 -14.10
C PRO A 44 -9.01 2.48 -14.05
N ALA A 45 -7.80 2.77 -14.54
CA ALA A 45 -6.66 1.85 -14.57
C ALA A 45 -5.64 2.10 -13.45
N ALA A 46 -5.77 3.18 -12.67
CA ALA A 46 -4.81 3.52 -11.62
C ALA A 46 -4.59 2.37 -10.63
N GLU A 47 -3.31 2.12 -10.31
CA GLU A 47 -2.94 1.25 -9.22
C GLU A 47 -3.13 1.98 -7.88
N ILE A 48 -3.85 1.36 -6.94
CA ILE A 48 -4.28 1.98 -5.70
C ILE A 48 -3.82 1.17 -4.49
N ALA A 49 -3.26 1.88 -3.52
CA ALA A 49 -2.99 1.41 -2.17
C ALA A 49 -3.94 2.12 -1.18
N LEU A 50 -4.98 1.41 -0.74
CA LEU A 50 -6.00 1.96 0.16
C LEU A 50 -5.44 2.04 1.59
N THR A 51 -5.31 3.26 2.13
CA THR A 51 -4.89 3.45 3.52
C THR A 51 -5.98 2.96 4.47
N TRP A 52 -5.61 2.05 5.37
CA TRP A 52 -6.51 1.44 6.33
C TRP A 52 -5.94 1.51 7.74
N THR A 53 -6.76 1.92 8.71
CA THR A 53 -6.31 2.35 10.05
C THR A 53 -6.96 1.57 11.18
N THR A 54 -7.71 0.52 10.87
CA THR A 54 -8.38 -0.35 11.84
C THR A 54 -8.17 -1.83 11.48
N LEU A 55 -8.33 -2.73 12.46
CA LEU A 55 -8.28 -4.18 12.25
C LEU A 55 -9.55 -4.74 11.61
N ALA A 56 -10.67 -3.99 11.70
CA ALA A 56 -11.89 -4.38 11.00
C ALA A 56 -11.63 -4.39 9.49
N PRO A 57 -11.94 -5.47 8.76
CA PRO A 57 -11.69 -5.53 7.32
C PRO A 57 -12.48 -4.44 6.58
N PRO A 58 -11.94 -3.89 5.47
CA PRO A 58 -12.74 -3.08 4.56
C PRO A 58 -14.01 -3.82 4.13
N ARG A 59 -15.13 -3.10 4.03
CA ARG A 59 -16.39 -3.69 3.56
C ARG A 59 -16.22 -4.12 2.10
N PRO A 60 -16.79 -5.26 1.67
CA PRO A 60 -16.68 -5.72 0.28
C PRO A 60 -17.09 -4.67 -0.76
N VAL A 61 -18.19 -3.94 -0.52
CA VAL A 61 -18.65 -2.86 -1.42
C VAL A 61 -17.59 -1.76 -1.65
N LEU A 62 -16.76 -1.46 -0.64
CA LEU A 62 -15.69 -0.48 -0.79
C LEU A 62 -14.54 -1.06 -1.62
N LEU A 63 -14.19 -2.33 -1.39
CA LEU A 63 -13.16 -3.01 -2.18
C LEU A 63 -13.56 -3.11 -3.65
N GLU A 64 -14.83 -3.42 -3.95
CA GLU A 64 -15.35 -3.46 -5.32
C GLU A 64 -15.34 -2.08 -5.99
N ALA A 65 -15.65 -1.02 -5.25
CA ALA A 65 -15.66 0.34 -5.79
C ALA A 65 -14.26 0.89 -6.04
N VAL A 66 -13.31 0.65 -5.13
CA VAL A 66 -11.94 1.18 -5.23
C VAL A 66 -11.05 0.28 -6.10
N LYS A 67 -11.25 -1.04 -6.03
CA LYS A 67 -10.38 -2.07 -6.61
C LYS A 67 -8.91 -1.83 -6.25
N PRO A 68 -8.56 -1.78 -4.96
CA PRO A 68 -7.19 -1.55 -4.56
C PRO A 68 -6.33 -2.77 -4.89
N ARG A 69 -5.07 -2.55 -5.25
CA ARG A 69 -4.06 -3.61 -5.31
C ARG A 69 -3.45 -3.86 -3.92
N TRP A 70 -3.41 -2.83 -3.08
CA TRP A 70 -2.77 -2.88 -1.76
C TRP A 70 -3.68 -2.37 -0.65
N LEU A 71 -3.57 -2.97 0.53
CA LEU A 71 -3.96 -2.36 1.80
C LEU A 71 -2.73 -1.75 2.48
N ASN A 72 -2.83 -0.46 2.81
CA ASN A 72 -1.71 0.33 3.32
C ASN A 72 -1.93 0.69 4.79
N TYR A 73 -1.26 -0.03 5.69
CA TYR A 73 -1.48 0.05 7.14
C TYR A 73 -0.39 0.83 7.87
N ARG A 74 -0.76 1.46 8.99
CA ARG A 74 0.23 1.82 10.01
C ARG A 74 0.88 0.53 10.52
N PHE A 75 2.21 0.48 10.54
CA PHE A 75 2.97 -0.75 10.84
C PHE A 75 2.55 -1.47 12.14
N GLY A 76 2.09 -0.73 13.14
CA GLY A 76 1.70 -1.28 14.44
C GLY A 76 0.48 -2.19 14.39
N LEU A 77 -0.36 -2.07 13.35
CA LEU A 77 -1.58 -2.86 13.17
C LEU A 77 -1.33 -4.19 12.45
N VAL A 78 -0.21 -4.32 11.75
CA VAL A 78 0.01 -5.48 10.89
C VAL A 78 0.39 -6.69 11.74
N SER A 79 -0.39 -7.76 11.67
CA SER A 79 -0.05 -9.09 12.17
C SER A 79 0.13 -10.08 11.01
N ARG A 80 0.61 -11.30 11.31
CA ARG A 80 0.69 -12.36 10.30
C ARG A 80 -0.69 -12.78 9.81
N GLU A 81 -1.65 -12.90 10.72
CA GLU A 81 -3.03 -13.27 10.42
C GLU A 81 -3.72 -12.23 9.51
N LEU A 82 -3.42 -10.94 9.72
CA LEU A 82 -3.89 -9.86 8.87
C LEU A 82 -3.31 -9.96 7.46
N ALA A 83 -1.99 -10.17 7.35
CA ALA A 83 -1.33 -10.33 6.04
C ALA A 83 -1.86 -11.56 5.29
N ASP A 84 -1.90 -12.72 5.95
CA ASP A 84 -2.39 -13.97 5.36
C ASP A 84 -3.85 -13.83 4.90
N ARG A 85 -4.69 -13.07 5.63
CA ARG A 85 -6.06 -12.77 5.20
C ARG A 85 -6.08 -11.91 3.94
N ALA A 86 -5.35 -10.81 3.92
CA ALA A 86 -5.29 -9.94 2.74
C ALA A 86 -4.80 -10.70 1.51
N HIS A 87 -3.80 -11.58 1.67
CA HIS A 87 -3.30 -12.43 0.60
C HIS A 87 -4.34 -13.44 0.09
N ARG A 88 -5.14 -14.05 0.98
CA ARG A 88 -6.27 -14.91 0.58
C ARG A 88 -7.32 -14.13 -0.21
N ASP A 89 -7.51 -12.86 0.09
CA ASP A 89 -8.42 -11.95 -0.63
C ASP A 89 -7.77 -11.36 -1.91
N GLY A 90 -6.55 -11.79 -2.28
CA GLY A 90 -5.84 -11.34 -3.49
C GLY A 90 -5.20 -9.95 -3.40
N LEU A 91 -5.15 -9.38 -2.19
CA LEU A 91 -4.61 -8.05 -1.90
C LEU A 91 -3.18 -8.15 -1.38
N LEU A 92 -2.36 -7.15 -1.67
CA LEU A 92 -1.03 -6.98 -1.09
C LEU A 92 -1.07 -6.09 0.15
N VAL A 93 -0.08 -6.20 1.03
CA VAL A 93 0.03 -5.43 2.27
C VAL A 93 1.27 -4.53 2.27
N SER A 94 1.03 -3.23 2.40
CA SER A 94 2.05 -2.21 2.62
C SER A 94 1.98 -1.69 4.06
N ALA A 95 3.14 -1.45 4.68
CA ALA A 95 3.24 -0.95 6.05
C ALA A 95 4.06 0.35 6.14
N TRP A 96 3.52 1.37 6.80
CA TRP A 96 4.16 2.68 6.98
C TRP A 96 4.13 3.17 8.44
N THR A 97 5.04 4.03 8.90
CA THR A 97 6.45 4.13 8.48
C THR A 97 7.30 3.41 9.52
N ALA A 98 8.03 2.37 9.13
CA ALA A 98 8.74 1.50 10.06
C ALA A 98 10.25 1.80 10.07
N ASP A 99 10.70 2.61 11.04
CA ASP A 99 12.08 3.15 11.04
C ASP A 99 13.07 2.43 11.98
N THR A 100 12.67 1.30 12.54
CA THR A 100 13.56 0.49 13.40
C THR A 100 13.82 -0.89 12.80
N LYS A 101 15.07 -1.34 12.84
CA LYS A 101 15.49 -2.69 12.40
C LYS A 101 14.60 -3.79 13.00
N ARG A 102 14.27 -3.68 14.29
CA ARG A 102 13.39 -4.62 15.00
C ARG A 102 11.98 -4.65 14.39
N THR A 103 11.41 -3.51 14.03
CA THR A 103 10.06 -3.44 13.46
C THR A 103 10.06 -3.94 12.02
N MET A 104 11.02 -3.53 11.20
CA MET A 104 11.19 -4.04 9.83
C MET A 104 11.28 -5.57 9.79
N ARG A 105 12.16 -6.16 10.62
CA ARG A 105 12.31 -7.62 10.71
C ARG A 105 10.99 -8.31 11.08
N ARG A 106 10.25 -7.80 12.07
CA ARG A 106 8.94 -8.33 12.43
C ARG A 106 7.93 -8.24 11.30
N LEU A 107 7.92 -7.14 10.55
CA LEU A 107 7.01 -6.99 9.40
C LEU A 107 7.35 -7.99 8.29
N ILE A 108 8.65 -8.21 8.01
CA ILE A 108 9.11 -9.24 7.07
C ILE A 108 8.63 -10.63 7.52
N GLU A 109 8.83 -10.99 8.79
CA GLU A 109 8.37 -12.25 9.37
C GLU A 109 6.83 -12.40 9.31
N ARG A 110 6.10 -11.29 9.43
CA ARG A 110 4.63 -11.24 9.29
C ARG A 110 4.14 -11.30 7.85
N GLY A 111 5.02 -11.20 6.87
CA GLY A 111 4.67 -11.36 5.45
C GLY A 111 4.13 -10.10 4.78
N VAL A 112 4.57 -8.90 5.16
CA VAL A 112 4.24 -7.71 4.34
C VAL A 112 4.94 -7.75 2.99
N ASP A 113 4.29 -7.21 1.98
CA ASP A 113 4.81 -7.10 0.62
C ASP A 113 5.64 -5.82 0.42
N SER A 114 5.35 -4.78 1.20
CA SER A 114 6.06 -3.50 1.14
C SER A 114 6.23 -2.85 2.52
N ILE A 115 7.36 -2.19 2.72
CA ILE A 115 7.68 -1.41 3.92
C ILE A 115 8.11 0.00 3.49
N THR A 116 7.34 1.00 3.90
CA THR A 116 7.74 2.41 3.82
C THR A 116 8.63 2.75 5.01
N THR A 117 9.82 3.30 4.74
CA THR A 117 10.79 3.68 5.77
C THR A 117 11.68 4.84 5.34
N ASN A 118 12.12 5.62 6.33
CA ASN A 118 13.18 6.62 6.19
C ASN A 118 14.59 6.01 6.30
N ARG A 119 14.72 4.69 6.55
CA ARG A 119 15.99 3.99 6.81
C ARG A 119 16.26 2.90 5.79
N ILE A 120 16.26 3.27 4.50
CA ILE A 120 16.34 2.33 3.38
C ILE A 120 17.55 1.39 3.46
N ASP A 121 18.73 1.88 3.86
CA ASP A 121 19.94 1.05 4.03
C ASP A 121 19.75 -0.06 5.07
N THR A 122 18.97 0.20 6.12
CA THR A 122 18.70 -0.79 7.16
C THR A 122 17.79 -1.89 6.63
N LEU A 123 16.74 -1.51 5.87
CA LEU A 123 15.85 -2.46 5.23
C LEU A 123 16.60 -3.31 4.19
N HIS A 124 17.46 -2.70 3.38
CA HIS A 124 18.27 -3.41 2.39
C HIS A 124 19.17 -4.46 3.05
N LYS A 125 19.90 -4.11 4.11
CA LYS A 125 20.74 -5.05 4.87
C LYS A 125 19.93 -6.22 5.46
N LEU A 126 18.71 -5.97 5.93
CA LEU A 126 17.84 -7.03 6.43
C LEU A 126 17.41 -8.00 5.33
N ARG A 127 17.09 -7.50 4.14
CA ARG A 127 16.69 -8.32 2.98
C ARG A 127 17.85 -9.15 2.45
N SER A 128 19.06 -8.59 2.34
CA SER A 128 20.25 -9.31 1.89
C SER A 128 20.70 -10.43 2.84
N ASN A 129 20.40 -10.29 4.14
CA ASN A 129 20.77 -11.27 5.16
C ASN A 129 19.67 -12.32 5.45
N SER A 130 18.53 -12.25 4.75
CA SER A 130 17.47 -13.24 4.89
C SER A 130 17.72 -14.38 3.90
N PRO A 131 17.72 -15.66 4.32
CA PRO A 131 17.80 -16.78 3.38
C PRO A 131 16.65 -16.66 2.37
N ALA A 132 16.93 -16.95 1.10
CA ALA A 132 15.92 -16.92 0.04
C ALA A 132 14.70 -17.79 0.44
N PRO A 133 13.47 -17.38 0.08
CA PRO A 133 12.30 -18.20 0.36
C PRO A 133 12.49 -19.57 -0.27
N ARG A 134 12.28 -20.64 0.50
CA ARG A 134 12.23 -22.00 -0.07
C ARG A 134 11.04 -22.03 -1.05
N ALA A 135 11.31 -22.33 -2.30
CA ALA A 135 10.27 -22.62 -3.28
C ALA A 135 9.46 -23.82 -2.76
N SER A 136 8.14 -23.67 -2.70
CA SER A 136 7.18 -24.74 -2.46
C SER A 136 6.94 -25.52 -3.75
#